data_AF-A0AAV8Z958-F1
#
_entry.id   AF-A0AAV8Z958-F1
#
_cell.length_a   1.000
_cell.length_b   1.000
_cell.length_c   1.000
_cell.angle_alpha   90.00
_cell.angle_beta   90.00
_cell.angle_gamma   90.00
#
_symmetry.space_group_name_H-M   'P 1'
#
loop_
_entity.id
_entity.type
_entity.pdbx_description
1 polymer ?
#
loop_
_entity_poly.entity_id
_entity_poly.type
_entity_poly.pdbx_seq_one_letter_code
_entity_poly.pdbx_strand_id
1 'polypeptide(L)'
;MPLGPNTRYNSNTFGIDAKENTLVIQQDTGIIPESHDNFIVYNIGRTAVHAELKYGTKVMWHGITDSATVQPGEWKELDNGGRPYYVTGLQVYNNTDERAVVHCATSDDKYYLYAKKEEGSFDEIRNKIIKSIVVLGLKYVPYVGSGLSGLVGAFWPSGEKNVWEQVQGKVEALVDQKVLEAISGILNGDIRHFQERITVLSQEVENGGNPEDLRMHYMNIAQDLIGFEKSSCSPARLQTIKTSTRMKEAEKLGLTEENVSSLKSYAERTIYEENSGANKYIADLYKNRVDNAYKKVLAEDLYDNMMNVRTFIGTQGFEYIRIWNYLLEHLTDEGYYNDVISYSTVHGRQTANLIKEATAEELLPPFTPSLIDGKRNQISSIDIQFENGDSSTLGNVSDEVNTVEFNGALLKSLQVYGDGAIDSLTFTFADERVVTCGEKGSEVNTVFELDKHHIVSIFLATDNWSLGGQAANICVAYRLKEKESD
;
A
#
# COMPACT_ATOMS: atom_id res chain seq x y z
N MET A 1 -28.74 -13.95 9.22
CA MET A 1 -29.42 -12.99 8.32
C MET A 1 -28.36 -12.43 7.41
N PRO A 2 -28.56 -12.43 6.07
CA PRO A 2 -27.66 -11.72 5.16
C PRO A 2 -27.61 -10.24 5.54
N LEU A 3 -26.43 -9.64 5.38
CA LEU A 3 -26.20 -8.23 5.67
C LEU A 3 -27.05 -7.34 4.76
N GLY A 4 -27.65 -6.30 5.32
CA GLY A 4 -28.20 -5.23 4.50
C GLY A 4 -27.06 -4.52 3.74
N PRO A 5 -27.31 -4.00 2.53
CA PRO A 5 -26.32 -3.17 1.83
C PRO A 5 -25.83 -2.06 2.77
N ASN A 6 -24.53 -1.79 2.78
CA ASN A 6 -23.85 -0.81 3.65
C ASN A 6 -23.68 -1.21 5.13
N THR A 7 -23.65 -2.50 5.44
CA THR A 7 -23.42 -2.98 6.81
C THR A 7 -22.07 -3.69 6.93
N ARG A 8 -21.22 -3.32 7.89
CA ARG A 8 -19.90 -3.93 8.14
C ARG A 8 -19.89 -4.75 9.42
N TYR A 9 -19.00 -5.72 9.49
CA TYR A 9 -18.70 -6.44 10.73
C TYR A 9 -17.91 -5.51 11.67
N ASN A 10 -18.42 -5.25 12.88
CA ASN A 10 -17.64 -4.55 13.90
C ASN A 10 -16.61 -5.53 14.46
N SER A 11 -15.33 -5.18 14.32
CA SER A 11 -14.22 -5.98 14.84
C SER A 11 -13.98 -5.78 16.34
N ASN A 12 -14.89 -5.10 17.05
CA ASN A 12 -14.69 -4.54 18.39
C ASN A 12 -13.33 -3.85 18.52
N THR A 13 -12.95 -3.10 17.48
CA THR A 13 -11.73 -2.32 17.45
C THR A 13 -12.08 -0.85 17.63
N PHE A 14 -11.39 -0.19 18.55
CA PHE A 14 -11.67 1.17 18.97
C PHE A 14 -10.40 2.02 18.77
N GLY A 15 -10.58 3.19 18.17
CA GLY A 15 -9.56 4.23 18.18
C GLY A 15 -9.82 5.17 19.35
N ILE A 16 -8.82 5.38 20.20
CA ILE A 16 -8.92 6.28 21.36
C ILE A 16 -7.95 7.43 21.11
N ASP A 17 -8.49 8.63 20.96
CA ASP A 17 -7.71 9.83 20.68
C ASP A 17 -6.73 10.14 21.82
N ALA A 18 -5.70 10.94 21.50
CA ALA A 18 -4.67 11.34 22.46
C ALA A 18 -5.30 12.06 23.65
N LYS A 19 -4.88 11.69 24.87
CA LYS A 19 -5.40 12.23 26.15
C LYS A 19 -6.90 12.02 26.38
N GLU A 20 -7.53 11.13 25.63
CA GLU A 20 -8.94 10.79 25.78
C GLU A 20 -9.12 9.43 26.45
N ASN A 21 -10.37 9.14 26.81
CA ASN A 21 -10.78 7.84 27.30
C ASN A 21 -12.17 7.48 26.76
N THR A 22 -12.49 6.20 26.71
CA THR A 22 -13.77 5.73 26.17
C THR A 22 -14.23 4.47 26.90
N LEU A 23 -15.52 4.40 27.18
CA LEU A 23 -16.18 3.16 27.60
C LEU A 23 -16.46 2.34 26.33
N VAL A 24 -15.67 1.28 26.13
CA VAL A 24 -15.65 0.55 24.85
C VAL A 24 -16.68 -0.58 24.79
N ILE A 25 -16.89 -1.29 25.91
CA ILE A 25 -17.83 -2.43 26.00
C ILE A 25 -18.51 -2.40 27.37
N GLN A 26 -19.78 -2.82 27.42
CA GLN A 26 -20.56 -2.92 28.64
C GLN A 26 -21.39 -4.21 28.65
N GLN A 27 -21.49 -4.85 29.81
CA GLN A 27 -22.43 -5.93 30.11
C GLN A 27 -23.49 -5.41 31.10
N ASP A 28 -24.76 -5.75 30.88
CA ASP A 28 -25.90 -5.26 31.67
C ASP A 28 -26.96 -6.37 31.83
N THR A 29 -27.22 -6.77 33.06
CA THR A 29 -28.18 -7.85 33.41
C THR A 29 -29.56 -7.32 33.81
N GLY A 30 -29.80 -6.03 33.63
CA GLY A 30 -31.10 -5.42 33.91
C GLY A 30 -31.25 -5.00 35.37
N ILE A 31 -32.28 -5.53 36.02
CA ILE A 31 -32.66 -5.18 37.40
C ILE A 31 -32.29 -6.27 38.41
N ILE A 32 -31.72 -7.38 37.95
CA ILE A 32 -31.22 -8.47 38.81
C ILE A 32 -29.72 -8.59 38.53
N PRO A 33 -28.85 -8.50 39.55
CA PRO A 33 -27.43 -8.61 39.33
C PRO A 33 -27.05 -10.07 39.05
N GLU A 34 -26.28 -10.32 37.99
CA GLU A 34 -25.83 -11.67 37.61
C GLU A 34 -24.32 -11.68 37.38
N SER A 35 -23.74 -12.88 37.23
CA SER A 35 -22.33 -13.00 36.87
C SER A 35 -22.11 -12.41 35.49
N HIS A 36 -21.08 -11.61 35.35
CA HIS A 36 -20.63 -11.10 34.06
C HIS A 36 -19.43 -11.93 33.60
N ASP A 37 -19.04 -11.75 32.34
CA ASP A 37 -17.81 -12.29 31.78
C ASP A 37 -16.62 -11.38 32.09
N ASN A 38 -15.41 -11.91 31.99
CA ASN A 38 -14.19 -11.09 32.05
C ASN A 38 -14.06 -10.26 30.78
N PHE A 39 -13.19 -9.24 30.80
CA PHE A 39 -12.95 -8.40 29.62
C PHE A 39 -11.53 -8.59 29.14
N ILE A 40 -11.36 -8.69 27.82
CA ILE A 40 -10.07 -8.77 27.16
C ILE A 40 -9.80 -7.43 26.48
N VAL A 41 -8.57 -6.93 26.65
CA VAL A 41 -8.04 -5.78 25.91
C VAL A 41 -6.80 -6.22 25.19
N TYR A 42 -6.80 -6.12 23.87
CA TYR A 42 -5.64 -6.32 23.03
C TYR A 42 -5.20 -4.99 22.42
N ASN A 43 -4.00 -4.54 22.75
CA ASN A 43 -3.47 -3.30 22.19
C ASN A 43 -2.82 -3.58 20.82
N ILE A 44 -3.52 -3.20 19.75
CA ILE A 44 -3.06 -3.35 18.37
C ILE A 44 -2.55 -2.03 17.78
N GLY A 45 -2.37 -1.00 18.62
CA GLY A 45 -1.86 0.31 18.25
C GLY A 45 -0.36 0.43 18.51
N ARG A 46 0.13 1.67 18.42
CA ARG A 46 1.56 2.02 18.58
C ARG A 46 1.93 2.53 19.98
N THR A 47 0.94 2.78 20.83
CA THR A 47 1.12 3.43 22.13
C THR A 47 0.44 2.66 23.24
N ALA A 48 0.98 2.70 24.45
CA ALA A 48 0.41 2.01 25.60
C ALA A 48 -0.95 2.61 26.00
N VAL A 49 -1.85 1.76 26.48
CA VAL A 49 -3.14 2.17 27.04
C VAL A 49 -3.28 1.70 28.48
N HIS A 50 -4.10 2.39 29.26
CA HIS A 50 -4.54 1.92 30.59
C HIS A 50 -6.00 1.51 30.51
N ALA A 51 -6.33 0.30 30.92
CA ALA A 51 -7.68 -0.24 30.91
C ALA A 51 -8.18 -0.42 32.34
N GLU A 52 -9.44 -0.06 32.60
CA GLU A 52 -10.12 -0.23 33.88
C GLU A 52 -11.44 -0.97 33.66
N LEU A 53 -11.65 -2.03 34.43
CA LEU A 53 -12.92 -2.72 34.50
C LEU A 53 -13.76 -2.08 35.61
N LYS A 54 -14.82 -1.38 35.20
CA LYS A 54 -15.70 -0.64 36.10
C LYS A 54 -16.95 -1.45 36.39
N TYR A 55 -17.51 -1.27 37.57
CA TYR A 55 -18.80 -1.84 37.95
C TYR A 55 -19.73 -0.77 38.50
N GLY A 56 -21.03 -0.98 38.35
CA GLY A 56 -22.03 0.02 38.68
C GLY A 56 -23.47 -0.50 38.64
N THR A 57 -24.37 0.47 38.63
CA THR A 57 -25.77 0.30 38.22
C THR A 57 -25.97 1.01 36.88
N LYS A 58 -27.16 0.87 36.26
CA LYS A 58 -27.50 1.59 35.03
C LYS A 58 -27.40 3.12 35.12
N VAL A 59 -27.38 3.69 36.33
CA VAL A 59 -27.38 5.13 36.56
C VAL A 59 -26.05 5.69 37.05
N MET A 60 -25.17 4.84 37.61
CA MET A 60 -23.89 5.30 38.13
C MET A 60 -22.85 4.18 38.27
N TRP A 61 -21.59 4.54 38.02
CA TRP A 61 -20.43 3.69 38.34
C TRP A 61 -20.10 3.76 39.84
N HIS A 62 -19.80 2.61 40.43
CA HIS A 62 -19.49 2.47 41.86
C HIS A 62 -18.00 2.28 42.14
N GLY A 63 -17.24 1.67 41.22
CA GLY A 63 -15.81 1.45 41.40
C GLY A 63 -15.17 0.71 40.25
N ILE A 64 -13.92 0.30 40.48
CA ILE A 64 -13.07 -0.47 39.56
C ILE A 64 -12.84 -1.84 40.22
N THR A 65 -13.02 -2.93 39.48
CA THR A 65 -12.71 -4.29 39.95
C THR A 65 -11.28 -4.69 39.63
N ASP A 66 -10.79 -4.32 38.44
CA ASP A 66 -9.44 -4.63 37.96
C ASP A 66 -8.96 -3.56 36.98
N SER A 67 -7.65 -3.46 36.79
CA SER A 67 -7.04 -2.51 35.85
C SER A 67 -5.66 -2.97 35.39
N ALA A 68 -5.29 -2.64 34.16
CA ALA A 68 -3.97 -2.97 33.62
C ALA A 68 -3.48 -1.92 32.62
N THR A 69 -2.17 -1.68 32.61
CA THR A 69 -1.50 -1.05 31.48
C THR A 69 -1.21 -2.12 30.43
N VAL A 70 -1.63 -1.89 29.19
CA VAL A 70 -1.49 -2.81 28.06
C VAL A 70 -0.52 -2.21 27.05
N GLN A 71 0.64 -2.83 26.88
CA GLN A 71 1.67 -2.37 25.94
C GLN A 71 1.30 -2.68 24.48
N PRO A 72 1.84 -1.96 23.48
CA PRO A 72 1.67 -2.31 22.07
C PRO A 72 1.99 -3.79 21.79
N GLY A 73 1.06 -4.49 21.13
CA GLY A 73 1.20 -5.91 20.81
C GLY A 73 0.90 -6.87 21.98
N GLU A 74 0.55 -6.36 23.17
CA GLU A 74 0.17 -7.15 24.34
C GLU A 74 -1.35 -7.22 24.50
N TRP A 75 -1.85 -8.34 25.03
CA TRP A 75 -3.23 -8.45 25.51
C TRP A 75 -3.28 -8.69 27.02
N LYS A 76 -4.37 -8.25 27.65
CA LYS A 76 -4.69 -8.49 29.06
C LYS A 76 -6.14 -8.89 29.21
N GLU A 77 -6.39 -9.81 30.13
CA GLU A 77 -7.72 -10.10 30.65
C GLU A 77 -7.89 -9.40 32.00
N LEU A 78 -8.99 -8.69 32.17
CA LEU A 78 -9.37 -8.00 33.40
C LEU A 78 -10.47 -8.80 34.09
N ASP A 79 -10.20 -9.22 35.33
CA ASP A 79 -11.05 -10.12 36.11
C ASP A 79 -12.18 -9.34 36.81
N ASN A 80 -13.42 -9.80 36.63
CA ASN A 80 -14.55 -9.25 37.37
C ASN A 80 -14.68 -9.85 38.79
N GLY A 81 -13.84 -10.81 39.14
CA GLY A 81 -13.78 -11.46 40.46
C GLY A 81 -14.93 -12.42 40.75
N GLY A 82 -15.69 -12.83 39.72
CA GLY A 82 -16.80 -13.78 39.81
C GLY A 82 -17.99 -13.30 40.63
N ARG A 83 -18.16 -11.99 40.82
CA ARG A 83 -19.25 -11.41 41.62
C ARG A 83 -20.44 -11.04 40.74
N PRO A 84 -21.66 -11.06 41.29
CA PRO A 84 -22.83 -10.58 40.56
C PRO A 84 -22.83 -9.05 40.48
N TYR A 85 -23.02 -8.51 39.27
CA TYR A 85 -23.09 -7.08 38.98
C TYR A 85 -24.39 -6.74 38.26
N TYR A 86 -24.86 -5.49 38.38
CA TYR A 86 -25.92 -4.98 37.51
C TYR A 86 -25.35 -4.57 36.16
N VAL A 87 -24.22 -3.86 36.21
CA VAL A 87 -23.50 -3.35 35.05
C VAL A 87 -22.01 -3.47 35.30
N THR A 88 -21.27 -4.03 34.34
CA THR A 88 -19.81 -3.86 34.25
C THR A 88 -19.47 -3.25 32.91
N GLY A 89 -18.38 -2.48 32.85
CA GLY A 89 -17.95 -1.85 31.62
C GLY A 89 -16.45 -1.65 31.59
N LEU A 90 -15.88 -1.84 30.41
CA LEU A 90 -14.47 -1.66 30.15
C LEU A 90 -14.22 -0.23 29.69
N GLN A 91 -13.50 0.54 30.50
CA GLN A 91 -13.06 1.88 30.15
C GLN A 91 -11.57 1.86 29.81
N VAL A 92 -11.22 2.38 28.65
CA VAL A 92 -9.83 2.44 28.18
C VAL A 92 -9.39 3.89 28.07
N TYR A 93 -8.21 4.17 28.61
CA TYR A 93 -7.59 5.47 28.72
C TYR A 93 -6.35 5.51 27.83
N ASN A 94 -6.25 6.55 27.01
CA ASN A 94 -5.06 6.87 26.26
C ASN A 94 -4.38 8.10 26.87
N ASN A 95 -3.40 7.87 27.73
CA ASN A 95 -2.68 8.94 28.41
C ASN A 95 -1.53 9.53 27.57
N THR A 96 -1.41 9.14 26.30
CA THR A 96 -0.29 9.53 25.43
C THR A 96 -0.67 10.64 24.45
N ASP A 97 0.30 11.15 23.69
CA ASP A 97 0.09 12.21 22.69
C ASP A 97 -0.25 11.66 21.30
N GLU A 98 -0.37 10.34 21.17
CA GLU A 98 -0.73 9.66 19.92
C GLU A 98 -2.02 8.87 20.10
N ARG A 99 -2.75 8.65 19.01
CA ARG A 99 -3.95 7.80 19.01
C ARG A 99 -3.59 6.36 19.36
N ALA A 100 -4.35 5.77 20.27
CA ALA A 100 -4.30 4.34 20.55
C ALA A 100 -5.34 3.59 19.71
N VAL A 101 -5.04 2.33 19.39
CA VAL A 101 -5.97 1.42 18.72
C VAL A 101 -6.01 0.13 19.51
N VAL A 102 -7.20 -0.25 19.98
CA VAL A 102 -7.38 -1.43 20.83
C VAL A 102 -8.48 -2.30 20.29
N HIS A 103 -8.29 -3.61 20.35
CA HIS A 103 -9.37 -4.57 20.26
C HIS A 103 -9.86 -4.89 21.67
N CYS A 104 -11.17 -4.96 21.87
CA CYS A 104 -11.76 -5.31 23.16
C CYS A 104 -12.84 -6.38 22.97
N ALA A 105 -13.00 -7.27 23.95
CA ALA A 105 -14.04 -8.29 23.94
C ALA A 105 -14.41 -8.70 25.37
N THR A 106 -15.51 -9.43 25.55
CA THR A 106 -15.69 -10.26 26.75
C THR A 106 -15.02 -11.63 26.56
N SER A 107 -14.67 -12.31 27.64
CA SER A 107 -14.00 -13.63 27.60
C SER A 107 -14.83 -14.70 26.89
N ASP A 108 -16.15 -14.58 26.97
CA ASP A 108 -17.11 -15.46 26.30
C ASP A 108 -17.61 -14.89 24.97
N ASP A 109 -17.16 -13.68 24.58
CA ASP A 109 -17.90 -12.91 23.58
C ASP A 109 -17.93 -13.62 22.25
N LYS A 110 -19.19 -13.86 21.87
CA LYS A 110 -19.57 -14.30 20.58
C LYS A 110 -19.86 -13.10 19.68
N TYR A 111 -18.88 -12.63 18.88
CA TYR A 111 -18.97 -11.50 17.93
C TYR A 111 -20.40 -11.29 17.37
N TYR A 112 -21.17 -10.40 17.98
CA TYR A 112 -22.26 -9.71 17.30
C TYR A 112 -21.73 -8.32 17.03
N LEU A 113 -21.92 -7.76 15.83
CA LEU A 113 -22.17 -6.33 15.60
C LEU A 113 -22.01 -5.95 14.11
N TYR A 114 -22.87 -5.01 13.73
CA TYR A 114 -23.04 -4.48 12.39
C TYR A 114 -22.93 -2.94 12.44
N ALA A 115 -22.08 -2.33 11.64
CA ALA A 115 -21.92 -0.87 11.54
C ALA A 115 -22.37 -0.35 10.17
N LYS A 116 -22.94 0.86 10.09
CA LYS A 116 -23.35 1.48 8.81
C LYS A 116 -22.17 2.14 8.12
N LYS A 117 -21.98 1.85 6.82
CA LYS A 117 -20.96 2.46 5.94
C LYS A 117 -21.18 3.97 5.81
N GLU A 118 -20.14 4.76 6.05
CA GLU A 118 -20.05 6.11 5.48
C GLU A 118 -19.51 6.04 4.04
N GLU A 119 -20.11 6.83 3.14
CA GLU A 119 -19.70 6.92 1.74
C GLU A 119 -18.33 7.60 1.62
N GLY A 120 -17.34 6.92 1.04
CA GLY A 120 -16.05 7.54 0.74
C GLY A 120 -14.81 6.62 0.74
N SER A 121 -14.95 5.29 0.75
CA SER A 121 -13.79 4.40 0.66
C SER A 121 -13.11 4.51 -0.70
N PHE A 122 -11.80 4.78 -0.68
CA PHE A 122 -10.94 4.92 -1.86
C PHE A 122 -10.83 3.60 -2.64
N ASP A 123 -11.56 3.50 -3.76
CA ASP A 123 -11.66 2.28 -4.57
C ASP A 123 -10.47 2.02 -5.53
N GLU A 124 -10.31 0.73 -5.84
CA GLU A 124 -9.27 0.03 -6.62
C GLU A 124 -8.98 0.57 -8.04
N ILE A 125 -9.81 1.47 -8.58
CA ILE A 125 -9.62 2.10 -9.89
C ILE A 125 -8.31 2.93 -9.94
N ARG A 126 -7.79 3.32 -8.77
CA ARG A 126 -6.56 4.13 -8.60
C ARG A 126 -5.25 3.49 -9.07
N ASN A 127 -5.09 2.16 -8.99
CA ASN A 127 -3.76 1.52 -9.01
C ASN A 127 -3.30 1.01 -10.38
N LYS A 128 -4.22 0.64 -11.29
CA LYS A 128 -3.82 -0.04 -12.55
C LYS A 128 -3.13 0.88 -13.57
N ILE A 129 -3.37 2.20 -13.55
CA ILE A 129 -3.12 3.03 -14.75
C ILE A 129 -1.88 3.92 -14.65
N ILE A 130 -1.55 4.47 -13.48
CA ILE A 130 -0.31 5.28 -13.32
C ILE A 130 0.93 4.40 -13.53
N LYS A 131 0.80 3.12 -13.17
CA LYS A 131 1.83 2.08 -13.34
C LYS A 131 2.10 1.74 -14.81
N SER A 132 1.07 1.69 -15.65
CA SER A 132 1.24 1.45 -17.08
C SER A 132 2.01 2.62 -17.70
N ILE A 133 1.62 3.84 -17.35
CA ILE A 133 2.08 5.11 -17.90
C ILE A 133 3.55 5.41 -17.60
N VAL A 134 3.99 5.32 -16.34
CA VAL A 134 5.37 5.70 -15.97
C VAL A 134 6.35 4.55 -16.29
N VAL A 135 5.90 3.29 -16.25
CA VAL A 135 6.72 2.16 -16.75
C VAL A 135 6.84 2.18 -18.28
N LEU A 136 5.81 2.62 -19.03
CA LEU A 136 5.92 2.85 -20.47
C LEU A 136 6.89 3.99 -20.76
N GLY A 137 6.77 5.12 -20.05
CA GLY A 137 7.68 6.25 -20.16
C GLY A 137 9.13 5.85 -19.94
N LEU A 138 9.44 5.18 -18.82
CA LEU A 138 10.80 4.76 -18.47
C LEU A 138 11.38 3.65 -19.38
N LYS A 139 10.53 2.82 -20.01
CA LYS A 139 10.96 1.76 -20.96
C LYS A 139 11.62 2.33 -22.22
N TYR A 140 11.29 3.55 -22.62
CA TYR A 140 11.86 4.21 -23.82
C TYR A 140 13.00 5.20 -23.50
N VAL A 141 13.36 5.36 -22.21
CA VAL A 141 14.50 6.19 -21.77
C VAL A 141 15.85 5.43 -21.81
N PRO A 142 16.22 4.79 -22.93
CA PRO A 142 17.66 4.67 -23.21
C PRO A 142 18.10 4.81 -24.68
N TYR A 143 17.38 5.50 -25.58
CA TYR A 143 17.86 5.64 -26.97
C TYR A 143 17.71 7.04 -27.57
N VAL A 144 18.74 7.54 -28.24
CA VAL A 144 18.71 8.73 -29.10
C VAL A 144 18.27 8.29 -30.50
N GLY A 145 17.35 9.04 -31.12
CA GLY A 145 16.64 8.65 -32.35
C GLY A 145 15.36 7.90 -32.00
N SER A 146 15.24 6.62 -32.37
CA SER A 146 14.03 5.81 -32.14
C SER A 146 13.54 5.72 -30.68
N GLY A 147 14.40 5.99 -29.68
CA GLY A 147 13.97 6.06 -28.27
C GLY A 147 13.40 7.41 -27.86
N LEU A 148 13.86 8.52 -28.42
CA LEU A 148 13.23 9.83 -28.20
C LEU A 148 11.85 9.87 -28.84
N SER A 149 11.69 9.31 -30.05
CA SER A 149 10.37 9.17 -30.66
C SER A 149 9.50 8.14 -29.93
N GLY A 150 10.11 7.08 -29.37
CA GLY A 150 9.45 6.16 -28.45
C GLY A 150 8.94 6.84 -27.17
N LEU A 151 9.71 7.77 -26.59
CA LEU A 151 9.29 8.56 -25.43
C LEU A 151 8.13 9.50 -25.75
N VAL A 152 8.22 10.18 -26.89
CA VAL A 152 7.11 11.03 -27.37
C VAL A 152 5.86 10.18 -27.55
N GLY A 153 5.96 9.03 -28.20
CA GLY A 153 4.84 8.11 -28.39
C GLY A 153 4.27 7.52 -27.09
N ALA A 154 5.10 7.32 -26.07
CA ALA A 154 4.68 6.78 -24.78
C ALA A 154 3.96 7.82 -23.90
N PHE A 155 4.48 9.05 -23.84
CA PHE A 155 3.89 10.12 -23.02
C PHE A 155 2.78 10.88 -23.74
N TRP A 156 2.86 10.99 -25.07
CA TRP A 156 1.94 11.70 -25.94
C TRP A 156 1.53 10.83 -27.16
N PRO A 157 0.80 9.73 -26.94
CA PRO A 157 0.33 8.86 -28.03
C PRO A 157 -0.56 9.63 -29.01
N SER A 158 -0.41 9.34 -30.30
CA SER A 158 -1.24 9.92 -31.36
C SER A 158 -2.66 9.32 -31.32
N GLY A 159 -3.68 10.16 -31.17
CA GLY A 159 -5.09 9.75 -31.24
C GLY A 159 -5.73 9.33 -29.91
N GLU A 160 -4.99 9.38 -28.81
CA GLU A 160 -5.49 9.12 -27.45
C GLU A 160 -5.15 10.27 -26.49
N LYS A 161 -5.81 10.33 -25.33
CA LYS A 161 -5.43 11.29 -24.28
C LYS A 161 -3.99 11.04 -23.85
N ASN A 162 -3.20 12.09 -23.73
CA ASN A 162 -1.83 11.94 -23.27
C ASN A 162 -1.78 11.52 -21.79
N VAL A 163 -0.62 11.05 -21.34
CA VAL A 163 -0.40 10.58 -19.97
C VAL A 163 -0.89 11.57 -18.92
N TRP A 164 -0.63 12.85 -19.14
CA TRP A 164 -0.90 13.90 -18.19
C TRP A 164 -2.39 14.25 -18.14
N GLU A 165 -3.07 14.26 -19.28
CA GLU A 165 -4.53 14.41 -19.36
C GLU A 165 -5.24 13.22 -18.71
N GLN A 166 -4.70 12.01 -18.83
CA GLN A 166 -5.22 10.82 -18.15
C GLN A 166 -5.03 10.91 -16.63
N VAL A 167 -3.93 11.49 -16.15
CA VAL A 167 -3.70 11.77 -14.73
C VAL A 167 -4.66 12.87 -14.26
N GLN A 168 -4.78 13.97 -14.99
CA GLN A 168 -5.64 15.10 -14.66
C GLN A 168 -7.10 14.66 -14.51
N GLY A 169 -7.65 13.92 -15.48
CA GLY A 169 -9.04 13.46 -15.43
C GLY A 169 -9.34 12.52 -14.25
N LYS A 170 -8.32 11.98 -13.59
CA LYS A 170 -8.46 11.14 -12.38
C LYS A 170 -8.23 11.92 -11.10
N VAL A 171 -7.42 12.97 -11.15
CA VAL A 171 -7.20 13.88 -10.01
C VAL A 171 -8.35 14.88 -9.87
N GLU A 172 -9.09 15.17 -10.95
CA GLU A 172 -10.28 16.03 -10.98
C GLU A 172 -11.32 15.68 -9.90
N ALA A 173 -11.54 14.38 -9.63
CA ALA A 173 -12.46 13.94 -8.59
C ALA A 173 -11.89 14.06 -7.15
N LEU A 174 -10.61 14.39 -7.01
CA LEU A 174 -9.84 14.31 -5.75
C LEU A 174 -9.35 15.66 -5.23
N VAL A 175 -9.42 16.69 -6.05
CA VAL A 175 -8.90 18.02 -5.72
C VAL A 175 -9.94 19.08 -6.03
N ASP A 176 -9.87 20.20 -5.34
CA ASP A 176 -10.75 21.31 -5.64
C ASP A 176 -10.46 21.91 -7.03
N GLN A 177 -11.43 22.65 -7.55
CA GLN A 177 -11.36 23.28 -8.86
C GLN A 177 -10.12 24.18 -9.03
N LYS A 178 -9.64 24.81 -7.95
CA LYS A 178 -8.49 25.71 -8.01
C LYS A 178 -7.18 24.94 -8.18
N VAL A 179 -7.04 23.80 -7.51
CA VAL A 179 -5.91 22.88 -7.71
C VAL A 179 -5.99 22.28 -9.11
N LEU A 180 -7.18 21.93 -9.59
CA LEU A 180 -7.38 21.40 -10.94
C LEU A 180 -7.02 22.42 -12.03
N GLU A 181 -7.37 23.70 -11.86
CA GLU A 181 -7.00 24.78 -12.76
C GLU A 181 -5.48 25.00 -12.78
N ALA A 182 -4.81 24.93 -11.62
CA ALA A 182 -3.36 25.00 -11.54
C ALA A 182 -2.69 23.80 -12.27
N ILE A 183 -3.19 22.58 -12.06
CA ILE A 183 -2.73 21.38 -12.80
C ILE A 183 -2.94 21.60 -14.30
N SER A 184 -4.13 22.02 -14.71
CA SER A 184 -4.47 22.28 -16.11
C SER A 184 -3.55 23.31 -16.77
N GLY A 185 -3.21 24.37 -16.05
CA GLY A 185 -2.31 25.42 -16.54
C GLY A 185 -0.92 24.88 -16.84
N ILE A 186 -0.41 24.00 -15.98
CA ILE A 186 0.93 23.41 -16.12
C ILE A 186 0.96 22.36 -17.23
N LEU A 187 -0.08 21.53 -17.33
CA LEU A 187 -0.18 20.53 -18.38
C LEU A 187 -0.32 21.15 -19.78
N ASN A 188 -1.14 22.20 -19.90
CA ASN A 188 -1.38 22.87 -21.18
C ASN A 188 -0.31 23.91 -21.56
N GLY A 189 0.49 24.35 -20.58
CA GLY A 189 1.60 25.28 -20.78
C GLY A 189 2.94 24.55 -20.90
N ASP A 190 3.56 24.30 -19.76
CA ASP A 190 4.96 23.85 -19.66
C ASP A 190 5.17 22.44 -20.23
N ILE A 191 4.28 21.49 -19.91
CA ILE A 191 4.39 20.10 -20.42
C ILE A 191 4.22 20.03 -21.93
N ARG A 192 3.29 20.81 -22.50
CA ARG A 192 3.13 20.92 -23.95
C ARG A 192 4.37 21.54 -24.60
N HIS A 193 4.96 22.56 -23.98
CA HIS A 193 6.20 23.16 -24.47
C HIS A 193 7.35 22.15 -24.51
N PHE A 194 7.49 21.28 -23.50
CA PHE A 194 8.47 20.20 -23.50
C PHE A 194 8.17 19.15 -24.59
N GLN A 195 6.91 18.77 -24.79
CA GLN A 195 6.51 17.85 -25.86
C GLN A 195 6.98 18.35 -27.22
N GLU A 196 6.68 19.61 -27.56
CA GLU A 196 7.04 20.21 -28.85
C GLU A 196 8.55 20.17 -29.07
N ARG A 197 9.33 20.56 -28.05
CA ARG A 197 10.79 20.62 -28.16
C ARG A 197 11.47 19.26 -28.21
N ILE A 198 11.00 18.29 -27.43
CA ILE A 198 11.50 16.91 -27.50
C ILE A 198 11.16 16.29 -28.86
N THR A 199 9.99 16.59 -29.42
CA THR A 199 9.58 16.13 -30.76
C THR A 199 10.50 16.69 -31.84
N VAL A 200 10.79 18.00 -31.80
CA VAL A 200 11.72 18.66 -32.73
C VAL A 200 13.11 18.03 -32.62
N LEU A 201 13.66 17.90 -31.42
CA LEU A 201 14.96 17.27 -31.21
C LEU A 201 14.99 15.83 -31.75
N SER A 202 13.92 15.05 -31.52
CA SER A 202 13.83 13.68 -32.05
C SER A 202 13.91 13.65 -33.57
N GLN A 203 13.22 14.56 -34.26
CA GLN A 203 13.24 14.66 -35.72
C GLN A 203 14.61 15.10 -36.25
N GLU A 204 15.27 16.06 -35.60
CA GLU A 204 16.61 16.51 -35.98
C GLU A 204 17.65 15.40 -35.86
N VAL A 205 17.57 14.61 -34.78
CA VAL A 205 18.42 13.43 -34.59
C VAL A 205 18.18 12.41 -35.69
N GLU A 206 16.92 12.07 -35.98
CA GLU A 206 16.56 11.08 -37.02
C GLU A 206 17.02 11.52 -38.42
N ASN A 207 17.02 12.83 -38.70
CA ASN A 207 17.47 13.41 -39.95
C ASN A 207 19.00 13.60 -40.06
N GLY A 208 19.77 13.18 -39.05
CA GLY A 208 21.23 13.33 -39.05
C GLY A 208 21.69 14.78 -38.89
N GLY A 209 21.01 15.55 -38.03
CA GLY A 209 21.30 16.95 -37.74
C GLY A 209 22.75 17.22 -37.31
N ASN A 210 23.17 18.49 -37.39
CA ASN A 210 24.51 18.89 -36.98
C ASN A 210 24.72 18.63 -35.48
N PRO A 211 25.79 17.92 -35.07
CA PRO A 211 26.06 17.63 -33.66
C PRO A 211 26.06 18.86 -32.74
N GLU A 212 26.50 20.02 -33.22
CA GLU A 212 26.54 21.24 -32.41
C GLU A 212 25.14 21.81 -32.15
N ASP A 213 24.26 21.76 -33.17
CA ASP A 213 22.87 22.21 -33.04
C ASP A 213 22.08 21.24 -32.15
N LEU A 214 22.28 19.93 -32.33
CA LEU A 214 21.71 18.87 -31.49
C LEU A 214 22.11 19.04 -30.01
N ARG A 215 23.39 19.33 -29.77
CA ARG A 215 23.94 19.61 -28.44
C ARG A 215 23.24 20.80 -27.79
N MET A 216 23.15 21.93 -28.49
CA MET A 216 22.51 23.14 -27.98
C MET A 216 21.03 22.91 -27.68
N HIS A 217 20.28 22.27 -28.59
CA HIS A 217 18.87 21.96 -28.37
C HIS A 217 18.65 21.04 -27.18
N TYR A 218 19.44 19.98 -27.05
CA TYR A 218 19.37 19.07 -25.90
C TYR A 218 19.69 19.79 -24.58
N MET A 219 20.78 20.57 -24.54
CA MET A 219 21.20 21.30 -23.34
C MET A 219 20.17 22.35 -22.92
N ASN A 220 19.53 23.04 -23.87
CA ASN A 220 18.47 23.99 -23.58
C ASN A 220 17.27 23.27 -22.95
N ILE A 221 16.83 22.13 -23.51
CA ILE A 221 15.72 21.35 -22.92
C ILE A 221 16.10 20.91 -21.50
N ALA A 222 17.30 20.38 -21.31
CA ALA A 222 17.77 19.94 -20.01
C ALA A 222 17.82 21.08 -18.99
N GLN A 223 18.22 22.29 -19.41
CA GLN A 223 18.24 23.48 -18.56
C GLN A 223 16.84 23.92 -18.14
N ASP A 224 15.87 23.91 -19.07
CA ASP A 224 14.50 24.33 -18.77
C ASP A 224 13.76 23.36 -17.85
N LEU A 225 14.19 22.08 -17.83
CA LEU A 225 13.66 21.11 -16.89
C LEU A 225 14.25 21.26 -15.47
N ILE A 226 15.38 21.97 -15.30
CA ILE A 226 15.94 22.23 -13.96
C ILE A 226 15.01 23.18 -13.21
N GLY A 227 14.53 22.75 -12.04
CA GLY A 227 13.62 23.55 -11.22
C GLY A 227 12.16 23.39 -11.60
N PHE A 228 11.85 22.68 -12.70
CA PHE A 228 10.47 22.35 -13.07
C PHE A 228 9.80 21.47 -11.99
N GLU A 229 10.57 20.66 -11.26
CA GLU A 229 10.06 19.89 -10.13
C GLU A 229 9.45 20.76 -9.00
N LYS A 230 9.79 22.06 -8.96
CA LYS A 230 9.31 22.99 -7.94
C LYS A 230 7.96 23.62 -8.29
N SER A 231 7.47 23.50 -9.54
CA SER A 231 6.27 24.20 -10.01
C SER A 231 4.94 23.44 -9.85
N SER A 232 4.90 22.13 -9.52
CA SER A 232 3.60 21.44 -9.27
C SER A 232 3.57 20.11 -8.52
N CYS A 233 2.40 19.90 -7.87
CA CYS A 233 1.82 18.66 -7.34
C CYS A 233 1.58 17.54 -8.39
N SER A 234 2.62 17.04 -9.06
CA SER A 234 2.52 15.88 -9.97
C SER A 234 3.54 14.79 -9.62
N PRO A 235 3.14 13.50 -9.51
CA PRO A 235 4.06 12.38 -9.28
C PRO A 235 5.02 12.04 -10.44
N ALA A 236 4.95 12.69 -11.60
CA ALA A 236 5.81 12.33 -12.73
C ALA A 236 6.99 13.29 -12.89
N ARG A 237 8.10 12.80 -12.33
CA ARG A 237 9.48 13.27 -12.42
C ARG A 237 10.03 13.01 -13.82
N LEU A 238 9.99 14.02 -14.67
CA LEU A 238 10.63 14.03 -15.99
C LEU A 238 12.17 14.18 -15.92
N GLN A 239 12.75 14.42 -14.74
CA GLN A 239 14.16 14.82 -14.63
C GLN A 239 15.18 13.68 -14.53
N THR A 240 14.75 12.42 -14.43
CA THR A 240 15.70 11.29 -14.43
C THR A 240 15.94 10.70 -15.82
N ILE A 241 15.83 11.52 -16.87
CA ILE A 241 16.21 11.17 -18.23
C ILE A 241 17.75 11.25 -18.34
N LYS A 242 18.37 10.21 -17.78
CA LYS A 242 19.56 9.50 -18.21
C LYS A 242 20.49 10.27 -19.18
N THR A 243 21.28 11.18 -18.60
CA THR A 243 22.62 11.54 -19.11
C THR A 243 23.65 10.43 -18.96
N SER A 244 23.24 9.31 -18.41
CA SER A 244 24.03 8.10 -18.24
C SER A 244 23.77 7.04 -19.31
N THR A 245 22.97 7.34 -20.33
CA THR A 245 22.81 6.45 -21.50
C THR A 245 24.07 6.54 -22.34
N ARG A 246 25.09 5.75 -21.96
CA ARG A 246 26.35 5.46 -22.65
C ARG A 246 27.02 6.65 -23.38
N MET A 247 28.29 6.83 -23.06
CA MET A 247 29.33 7.51 -23.87
C MET A 247 29.33 7.14 -25.37
N LYS A 248 28.54 6.16 -25.84
CA LYS A 248 28.30 5.82 -27.26
C LYS A 248 27.27 6.73 -27.97
N GLU A 249 26.40 7.44 -27.25
CA GLU A 249 25.35 8.29 -27.85
C GLU A 249 25.54 9.77 -27.51
N ALA A 250 26.26 10.09 -26.43
CA ALA A 250 26.74 11.45 -26.14
C ALA A 250 27.52 12.03 -27.33
N GLU A 251 28.32 11.20 -28.02
CA GLU A 251 29.00 11.55 -29.27
C GLU A 251 28.01 11.90 -30.40
N LYS A 252 26.87 11.19 -30.53
CA LYS A 252 25.84 11.48 -31.55
C LYS A 252 25.15 12.82 -31.31
N LEU A 253 25.03 13.22 -30.04
CA LEU A 253 24.49 14.51 -29.62
C LEU A 253 25.57 15.60 -29.48
N GLY A 254 26.83 15.30 -29.79
CA GLY A 254 27.94 16.24 -29.64
C GLY A 254 28.26 16.67 -28.20
N LEU A 255 27.73 16.00 -27.17
CA LEU A 255 27.90 16.40 -25.77
C LEU A 255 29.38 16.34 -25.34
N THR A 256 29.85 17.38 -24.65
CA THR A 256 31.20 17.40 -24.06
C THR A 256 31.22 16.68 -22.71
N GLU A 257 32.42 16.32 -22.22
CA GLU A 257 32.58 15.77 -20.86
C GLU A 257 32.02 16.71 -19.78
N GLU A 258 32.18 18.03 -19.96
CA GLU A 258 31.63 19.04 -19.05
C GLU A 258 30.09 19.04 -19.06
N ASN A 259 29.47 18.88 -20.23
CA ASN A 259 28.01 18.76 -20.34
C ASN A 259 27.52 17.51 -19.59
N VAL A 260 28.17 16.37 -19.82
CA VAL A 260 27.84 15.10 -19.13
C VAL A 260 28.00 15.23 -17.61
N SER A 261 29.12 15.82 -17.15
CA SER A 261 29.38 16.03 -15.72
C SER A 261 28.34 16.95 -15.07
N SER A 262 27.98 18.04 -15.75
CA SER A 262 26.99 18.99 -15.24
C SER A 262 25.63 18.33 -15.06
N LEU A 263 25.17 17.62 -16.09
CA LEU A 263 23.90 16.89 -16.10
C LEU A 263 23.84 15.78 -15.05
N LYS A 264 24.96 15.05 -14.85
CA LYS A 264 25.07 14.10 -13.73
C LYS A 264 24.87 14.79 -12.38
N SER A 265 25.54 15.92 -12.14
CA SER A 265 25.39 16.68 -10.89
C SER A 265 23.97 17.23 -10.69
N TYR A 266 23.28 17.62 -11.77
CA TYR A 266 21.86 17.98 -11.69
C TYR A 266 21.00 16.80 -11.28
N ALA A 267 21.15 15.64 -11.95
CA ALA A 267 20.37 14.45 -11.62
C ALA A 267 20.62 13.95 -10.19
N GLU A 268 21.88 13.97 -9.72
CA GLU A 268 22.25 13.64 -8.35
C GLU A 268 21.58 14.58 -7.33
N ARG A 269 21.57 15.89 -7.57
CA ARG A 269 20.85 16.83 -6.69
C ARG A 269 19.34 16.59 -6.72
N THR A 270 18.75 16.46 -7.89
CA THR A 270 17.31 16.21 -8.01
C THR A 270 16.89 14.93 -7.26
N ILE A 271 17.75 13.92 -7.18
CA ILE A 271 17.42 12.63 -6.54
C ILE A 271 17.81 12.60 -5.06
N TYR A 272 19.04 12.98 -4.76
CA TYR A 272 19.70 12.74 -3.47
C TYR A 272 19.85 13.98 -2.59
N GLU A 273 19.48 15.19 -3.04
CA GLU A 273 19.59 16.38 -2.21
C GLU A 273 18.85 16.19 -0.89
N GLU A 274 19.55 16.40 0.23
CA GLU A 274 19.11 15.95 1.55
C GLU A 274 17.76 16.55 2.00
N ASN A 275 17.47 17.77 1.57
CA ASN A 275 16.30 18.55 2.02
C ASN A 275 15.22 18.73 0.95
N SER A 276 15.53 18.50 -0.32
CA SER A 276 14.63 18.77 -1.46
C SER A 276 14.68 17.70 -2.55
N GLY A 277 15.58 16.73 -2.43
CA GLY A 277 15.70 15.64 -3.36
C GLY A 277 14.44 14.78 -3.38
N ALA A 278 14.18 14.22 -4.55
CA ALA A 278 13.07 13.33 -4.83
C ALA A 278 12.95 12.20 -3.79
N ASN A 279 14.07 11.60 -3.37
CA ASN A 279 14.06 10.50 -2.40
C ASN A 279 13.53 10.95 -1.05
N LYS A 280 14.02 12.10 -0.54
CA LYS A 280 13.56 12.67 0.73
C LYS A 280 12.09 13.05 0.68
N TYR A 281 11.68 13.76 -0.37
CA TYR A 281 10.31 14.22 -0.52
C TYR A 281 9.30 13.05 -0.46
N ILE A 282 9.59 11.95 -1.16
CA ILE A 282 8.69 10.79 -1.15
C ILE A 282 8.74 10.01 0.15
N ALA A 283 9.90 9.88 0.79
CA ALA A 283 9.99 9.25 2.10
C ALA A 283 9.17 10.03 3.14
N ASP A 284 9.24 11.37 3.11
CA ASP A 284 8.46 12.24 4.00
C ASP A 284 6.97 12.17 3.69
N LEU A 285 6.60 12.19 2.41
CA LEU A 285 5.21 12.03 1.99
C LEU A 285 4.65 10.68 2.43
N TYR A 286 5.42 9.60 2.28
CA TYR A 286 5.04 8.27 2.78
C TYR A 286 4.75 8.31 4.27
N LYS A 287 5.72 8.76 5.07
CA LYS A 287 5.58 8.81 6.53
C LYS A 287 4.38 9.67 6.94
N ASN A 288 4.28 10.87 6.39
CA ASN A 288 3.17 11.78 6.68
C ASN A 288 1.80 11.17 6.37
N ARG A 289 1.66 10.52 5.21
CA ARG A 289 0.37 9.96 4.79
C ARG A 289 0.00 8.71 5.58
N VAL A 290 0.96 7.83 5.89
CA VAL A 290 0.74 6.66 6.75
C VAL A 290 0.35 7.10 8.16
N ASP A 291 1.07 8.06 8.74
CA ASP A 291 0.77 8.57 10.08
C ASP A 291 -0.57 9.32 10.12
N ASN A 292 -0.92 10.05 9.06
CA ASN A 292 -2.24 10.68 8.94
C ASN A 292 -3.38 9.66 8.82
N ALA A 293 -3.19 8.58 8.05
CA ALA A 293 -4.18 7.49 7.97
C ALA A 293 -4.38 6.84 9.34
N TYR A 294 -3.28 6.51 10.03
CA TYR A 294 -3.33 5.96 11.39
C TYR A 294 -4.06 6.88 12.38
N LYS A 295 -3.83 8.20 12.29
CA LYS A 295 -4.43 9.17 13.22
C LYS A 295 -5.92 9.44 12.98
N LYS A 296 -6.38 9.44 11.73
CA LYS A 296 -7.70 10.00 11.38
C LYS A 296 -8.74 8.99 10.91
N VAL A 297 -8.32 7.84 10.40
CA VAL A 297 -9.24 6.86 9.81
C VAL A 297 -9.93 6.07 10.92
N LEU A 298 -11.23 5.78 10.76
CA LEU A 298 -11.96 4.93 11.69
C LEU A 298 -11.29 3.55 11.81
N ALA A 299 -11.37 2.93 12.99
CA ALA A 299 -10.69 1.65 13.23
C ALA A 299 -11.13 0.55 12.24
N GLU A 300 -12.40 0.56 11.83
CA GLU A 300 -12.99 -0.36 10.85
C GLU A 300 -12.59 -0.12 9.38
N ASP A 301 -11.91 0.98 9.10
CA ASP A 301 -11.40 1.37 7.78
C ASP A 301 -9.87 1.35 7.73
N LEU A 302 -9.24 1.05 8.87
CA LEU A 302 -7.85 1.35 9.11
C LEU A 302 -6.92 0.53 8.21
N TYR A 303 -7.20 -0.77 8.06
CA TYR A 303 -6.40 -1.65 7.22
C TYR A 303 -6.36 -1.15 5.77
N ASP A 304 -7.52 -1.03 5.12
CA ASP A 304 -7.60 -0.66 3.71
C ASP A 304 -7.01 0.71 3.43
N ASN A 305 -7.25 1.70 4.31
CA ASN A 305 -6.68 3.04 4.12
C ASN A 305 -5.17 3.05 4.30
N MET A 306 -4.64 2.35 5.31
CA MET A 306 -3.20 2.25 5.51
C MET A 306 -2.53 1.53 4.34
N MET A 307 -3.07 0.38 3.92
CA MET A 307 -2.51 -0.38 2.79
C MET A 307 -2.64 0.38 1.48
N ASN A 308 -3.73 1.10 1.23
CA ASN A 308 -3.88 1.94 0.05
C ASN A 308 -2.85 3.06 -0.01
N VAL A 309 -2.53 3.70 1.12
CA VAL A 309 -1.45 4.70 1.17
C VAL A 309 -0.10 4.05 0.88
N ARG A 310 0.19 2.92 1.55
CA ARG A 310 1.47 2.22 1.40
C ARG A 310 1.68 1.74 -0.03
N THR A 311 0.66 1.13 -0.63
CA THR A 311 0.66 0.67 -2.03
C THR A 311 0.77 1.81 -3.00
N PHE A 312 0.00 2.89 -2.82
CA PHE A 312 0.05 4.01 -3.75
C PHE A 312 1.45 4.63 -3.79
N ILE A 313 2.04 4.92 -2.62
CA ILE A 313 3.37 5.54 -2.58
C ILE A 313 4.48 4.51 -2.88
N GLY A 314 4.28 3.23 -2.54
CA GLY A 314 5.15 2.13 -2.95
C GLY A 314 5.26 2.06 -4.48
N THR A 315 4.13 1.91 -5.15
CA THR A 315 4.06 1.78 -6.61
C THR A 315 4.35 3.06 -7.38
N GLN A 316 4.00 4.23 -6.84
CA GLN A 316 4.16 5.52 -7.52
C GLN A 316 5.36 6.34 -7.06
N GLY A 317 6.10 5.83 -6.08
CA GLY A 317 7.22 6.53 -5.46
C GLY A 317 8.42 5.64 -5.31
N PHE A 318 8.36 4.68 -4.40
CA PHE A 318 9.52 3.86 -4.04
C PHE A 318 9.98 2.95 -5.18
N GLU A 319 9.06 2.36 -5.97
CA GLU A 319 9.43 1.55 -7.14
C GLU A 319 10.32 2.36 -8.10
N TYR A 320 10.03 3.65 -8.27
CA TYR A 320 10.83 4.53 -9.13
C TYR A 320 12.12 5.01 -8.48
N ILE A 321 12.13 5.24 -7.17
CA ILE A 321 13.36 5.55 -6.42
C ILE A 321 14.40 4.45 -6.66
N ARG A 322 13.98 3.18 -6.63
CA ARG A 322 14.89 2.05 -6.94
C ARG A 322 15.47 2.15 -8.34
N ILE A 323 14.63 2.42 -9.34
CA ILE A 323 15.05 2.56 -10.73
C ILE A 323 16.03 3.72 -10.88
N TRP A 324 15.71 4.89 -10.34
CA TRP A 324 16.56 6.08 -10.47
C TRP A 324 17.90 5.94 -9.78
N ASN A 325 17.90 5.40 -8.55
CA ASN A 325 19.14 5.20 -7.82
C ASN A 325 20.04 4.23 -8.59
N TYR A 326 19.48 3.10 -9.05
CA TYR A 326 20.21 2.13 -9.84
C TYR A 326 20.75 2.73 -11.16
N LEU A 327 19.93 3.51 -11.87
CA LEU A 327 20.32 4.18 -13.12
C LEU A 327 21.45 5.21 -12.92
N LEU A 328 21.48 5.90 -11.78
CA LEU A 328 22.56 6.84 -11.46
C LEU A 328 23.85 6.14 -11.05
N GLU A 329 23.75 5.02 -10.35
CA GLU A 329 24.91 4.25 -9.86
C GLU A 329 25.55 3.41 -10.98
N HIS A 330 24.74 2.72 -11.78
CA HIS A 330 25.20 1.68 -12.72
C HIS A 330 25.10 2.10 -14.18
N LEU A 331 24.39 3.20 -14.48
CA LEU A 331 24.24 3.75 -15.84
C LEU A 331 23.57 2.77 -16.83
N THR A 332 22.86 1.76 -16.32
CA THR A 332 22.13 0.74 -17.09
C THR A 332 20.75 0.49 -16.49
N ASP A 333 19.76 0.13 -17.31
CA ASP A 333 18.44 -0.36 -16.88
C ASP A 333 18.35 -1.89 -16.88
N GLU A 334 19.45 -2.58 -17.18
CA GLU A 334 19.57 -4.04 -17.12
C GLU A 334 19.92 -4.50 -15.70
N GLY A 335 19.33 -5.60 -15.27
CA GLY A 335 19.71 -6.30 -14.03
C GLY A 335 19.29 -5.61 -12.72
N TYR A 336 18.49 -4.54 -12.76
CA TYR A 336 18.00 -3.91 -11.54
C TYR A 336 16.94 -4.80 -10.86
N TYR A 337 17.01 -4.86 -9.54
CA TYR A 337 16.06 -5.60 -8.71
C TYR A 337 15.18 -4.62 -7.93
N ASN A 338 13.85 -4.76 -8.03
CA ASN A 338 12.90 -3.93 -7.30
C ASN A 338 12.33 -4.70 -6.10
N ASP A 339 12.78 -4.32 -4.91
CA ASP A 339 12.43 -4.96 -3.64
C ASP A 339 11.21 -4.36 -2.95
N VAL A 340 10.54 -3.39 -3.58
CA VAL A 340 9.40 -2.67 -3.01
C VAL A 340 8.19 -3.58 -2.98
N ILE A 341 7.55 -3.65 -1.81
CA ILE A 341 6.34 -4.43 -1.58
C ILE A 341 5.13 -3.49 -1.55
N SER A 342 4.09 -3.90 -2.25
CA SER A 342 2.77 -3.28 -2.25
C SER A 342 1.73 -4.25 -1.70
N TYR A 343 0.55 -3.78 -1.32
CA TYR A 343 -0.47 -4.56 -0.62
C TYR A 343 -1.86 -4.36 -1.23
N SER A 344 -2.69 -5.40 -1.17
CA SER A 344 -4.11 -5.29 -1.53
C SER A 344 -4.94 -4.74 -0.38
N THR A 345 -6.14 -4.28 -0.73
CA THR A 345 -7.27 -4.22 0.21
C THR A 345 -7.65 -5.63 0.67
N VAL A 346 -8.52 -5.71 1.67
CA VAL A 346 -8.99 -6.98 2.22
C VAL A 346 -10.21 -7.52 1.47
N HIS A 347 -10.28 -8.85 1.33
CA HIS A 347 -11.55 -9.56 1.08
C HIS A 347 -12.00 -10.24 2.37
N GLY A 348 -13.28 -10.14 2.71
CA GLY A 348 -13.85 -10.70 3.95
C GLY A 348 -14.02 -9.67 5.07
N ARG A 349 -13.86 -10.10 6.33
CA ARG A 349 -14.09 -9.28 7.52
C ARG A 349 -12.79 -8.68 8.04
N GLN A 350 -12.76 -7.38 8.34
CA GLN A 350 -11.61 -6.85 9.09
C GLN A 350 -11.59 -7.45 10.51
N THR A 351 -10.45 -8.00 10.90
CA THR A 351 -10.23 -8.59 12.23
C THR A 351 -9.08 -7.90 12.95
N ALA A 352 -8.93 -8.16 14.25
CA ALA A 352 -7.89 -7.52 15.05
C ALA A 352 -6.48 -7.89 14.56
N ASN A 353 -6.25 -9.15 14.17
CA ASN A 353 -4.97 -9.58 13.62
C ASN A 353 -4.66 -8.88 12.29
N LEU A 354 -5.65 -8.72 11.41
CA LEU A 354 -5.47 -7.97 10.17
C LEU A 354 -5.12 -6.50 10.44
N ILE A 355 -5.83 -5.84 11.35
CA ILE A 355 -5.59 -4.43 11.68
C ILE A 355 -4.21 -4.25 12.33
N LYS A 356 -3.78 -5.20 13.17
CA LYS A 356 -2.45 -5.23 13.76
C LYS A 356 -1.35 -5.25 12.69
N GLU A 357 -1.52 -6.03 11.61
CA GLU A 357 -0.58 -6.00 10.49
C GLU A 357 -0.49 -4.60 9.89
N ALA A 358 -1.61 -3.90 9.70
CA ALA A 358 -1.59 -2.54 9.14
C ALA A 358 -0.91 -1.49 10.04
N THR A 359 -1.17 -1.55 11.34
CA THR A 359 -0.78 -0.52 12.30
C THR A 359 0.69 -0.53 12.66
N ALA A 360 1.39 -1.65 12.45
CA ALA A 360 2.82 -1.76 12.70
C ALA A 360 3.61 -0.65 11.97
N GLU A 361 4.62 -0.08 12.65
CA GLU A 361 5.45 0.96 12.04
C GLU A 361 6.25 0.37 10.87
N GLU A 362 6.85 -0.79 11.11
CA GLU A 362 7.49 -1.63 10.11
C GLU A 362 6.66 -2.90 9.90
N LEU A 363 6.40 -3.24 8.63
CA LEU A 363 5.69 -4.47 8.27
C LEU A 363 6.69 -5.62 8.20
N LEU A 364 6.37 -6.71 8.87
CA LEU A 364 7.27 -7.85 9.05
C LEU A 364 6.77 -9.10 8.30
N PRO A 365 7.62 -10.14 8.16
CA PRO A 365 7.17 -11.43 7.68
C PRO A 365 6.04 -12.02 8.55
N PRO A 366 5.17 -12.88 7.99
CA PRO A 366 5.24 -13.39 6.62
C PRO A 366 4.70 -12.42 5.57
N PHE A 367 3.87 -11.43 5.95
CA PHE A 367 3.15 -10.59 4.97
C PHE A 367 4.06 -9.70 4.15
N THR A 368 5.16 -9.22 4.74
CA THR A 368 6.25 -8.55 4.03
C THR A 368 7.48 -9.47 4.02
N PRO A 369 7.79 -10.16 2.90
CA PRO A 369 8.89 -11.11 2.86
C PRO A 369 10.24 -10.46 3.18
N SER A 370 11.08 -11.15 3.95
CA SER A 370 12.42 -10.69 4.31
C SER A 370 13.33 -10.52 3.09
N LEU A 371 14.33 -9.66 3.23
CA LEU A 371 15.47 -9.61 2.30
C LEU A 371 16.51 -10.65 2.72
N ILE A 372 16.89 -11.52 1.79
CA ILE A 372 17.98 -12.49 1.88
C ILE A 372 18.89 -12.24 0.70
N ASP A 373 20.16 -11.93 0.97
CA ASP A 373 21.17 -11.62 -0.06
C ASP A 373 20.72 -10.55 -1.07
N GLY A 374 19.98 -9.54 -0.59
CA GLY A 374 19.48 -8.44 -1.40
C GLY A 374 18.22 -8.75 -2.23
N LYS A 375 17.69 -9.99 -2.15
CA LYS A 375 16.43 -10.40 -2.80
C LYS A 375 15.35 -10.75 -1.78
N ARG A 376 14.09 -10.60 -2.16
CA ARG A 376 12.95 -10.95 -1.31
C ARG A 376 12.79 -12.47 -1.33
N ASN A 377 12.60 -13.06 -0.15
CA ASN A 377 12.32 -14.47 0.00
C ASN A 377 11.02 -14.84 -0.74
N GLN A 378 11.02 -15.90 -1.56
CA GLN A 378 9.85 -16.27 -2.38
C GLN A 378 8.99 -17.32 -1.68
N ILE A 379 7.67 -17.25 -1.89
CA ILE A 379 6.74 -18.29 -1.42
C ILE A 379 6.93 -19.56 -2.25
N SER A 380 6.95 -20.70 -1.58
CA SER A 380 6.95 -22.03 -2.19
C SER A 380 5.65 -22.83 -1.97
N SER A 381 4.88 -22.59 -0.89
CA SER A 381 3.57 -23.26 -0.60
C SER A 381 2.61 -22.44 0.31
N ILE A 382 1.40 -22.97 0.61
CA ILE A 382 0.30 -22.29 1.36
C ILE A 382 -0.02 -22.83 2.78
N ASP A 383 0.78 -23.73 3.35
CA ASP A 383 1.45 -23.34 4.60
C ASP A 383 2.61 -22.51 4.11
N ILE A 384 2.76 -21.24 4.51
CA ILE A 384 3.72 -20.33 3.85
C ILE A 384 5.12 -20.83 4.13
N GLN A 385 5.62 -21.67 3.23
CA GLN A 385 7.00 -22.07 3.17
C GLN A 385 7.67 -21.12 2.21
N PHE A 386 8.90 -20.75 2.55
CA PHE A 386 9.73 -19.95 1.71
C PHE A 386 10.89 -20.79 1.18
N GLU A 387 11.53 -20.32 0.10
CA GLU A 387 12.65 -21.04 -0.54
C GLU A 387 13.83 -21.29 0.41
N ASN A 388 14.03 -20.42 1.41
CA ASN A 388 15.08 -20.62 2.43
C ASN A 388 14.74 -21.67 3.50
N GLY A 389 13.55 -22.30 3.42
CA GLY A 389 13.08 -23.30 4.39
C GLY A 389 12.31 -22.73 5.57
N ASP A 390 12.15 -21.40 5.68
CA ASP A 390 11.28 -20.79 6.69
C ASP A 390 9.83 -21.17 6.41
N SER A 391 9.06 -21.43 7.46
CA SER A 391 7.63 -21.74 7.35
C SER A 391 6.80 -20.91 8.31
N SER A 392 5.65 -20.43 7.87
CA SER A 392 4.63 -19.77 8.69
C SER A 392 3.26 -20.35 8.37
N THR A 393 2.59 -20.88 9.38
CA THR A 393 1.17 -21.23 9.30
C THR A 393 0.34 -20.00 9.58
N LEU A 394 -0.62 -19.71 8.72
CA LEU A 394 -1.57 -18.61 8.89
C LEU A 394 -2.94 -19.17 9.25
N GLY A 395 -3.43 -18.81 10.44
CA GLY A 395 -4.69 -19.29 10.97
C GLY A 395 -4.61 -20.71 11.56
N ASN A 396 -5.75 -21.41 11.59
CA ASN A 396 -5.87 -22.77 12.10
C ASN A 396 -5.84 -23.79 10.96
N VAL A 397 -5.07 -24.86 11.13
CA VAL A 397 -5.04 -26.00 10.20
C VAL A 397 -6.18 -26.96 10.56
N SER A 398 -7.02 -27.30 9.60
CA SER A 398 -8.05 -28.34 9.75
C SER A 398 -7.50 -29.73 9.36
N ASP A 399 -8.31 -30.77 9.55
CA ASP A 399 -7.96 -32.13 9.11
C ASP A 399 -7.94 -32.28 7.57
N GLU A 400 -8.51 -31.32 6.84
CA GLU A 400 -8.55 -31.29 5.38
C GLU A 400 -7.44 -30.38 4.83
N VAL A 401 -6.31 -30.98 4.47
CA VAL A 401 -5.14 -30.26 3.96
C VAL A 401 -5.04 -30.38 2.45
N ASN A 402 -4.99 -29.24 1.76
CA ASN A 402 -4.60 -29.16 0.35
C ASN A 402 -3.28 -28.38 0.25
N THR A 403 -2.29 -28.97 -0.44
CA THR A 403 -1.01 -28.30 -0.69
C THR A 403 -0.99 -27.76 -2.11
N VAL A 404 -0.72 -26.46 -2.24
CA VAL A 404 -0.49 -25.81 -3.53
C VAL A 404 1.00 -25.52 -3.66
N GLU A 405 1.69 -26.31 -4.49
CA GLU A 405 3.12 -26.12 -4.76
C GLU A 405 3.34 -25.11 -5.90
N PHE A 406 4.21 -24.13 -5.63
CA PHE A 406 4.53 -23.07 -6.58
C PHE A 406 5.51 -23.57 -7.64
N ASN A 407 6.40 -24.53 -7.33
CA ASN A 407 7.36 -25.12 -8.27
C ASN A 407 8.18 -24.05 -9.04
N GLY A 408 8.54 -22.96 -8.36
CA GLY A 408 9.27 -21.82 -8.96
C GLY A 408 8.42 -20.89 -9.83
N ALA A 409 7.13 -21.18 -10.04
CA ALA A 409 6.24 -20.31 -10.80
C ALA A 409 5.74 -19.13 -9.96
N LEU A 410 5.70 -17.93 -10.56
CA LEU A 410 5.17 -16.73 -9.92
C LEU A 410 3.63 -16.79 -9.88
N LEU A 411 3.02 -16.43 -8.75
CA LEU A 411 1.56 -16.30 -8.64
C LEU A 411 1.10 -14.99 -9.31
N LYS A 412 0.38 -15.08 -10.45
CA LYS A 412 -0.10 -13.91 -11.22
C LYS A 412 -1.31 -13.26 -10.54
N SER A 413 -2.30 -14.06 -10.15
CA SER A 413 -3.52 -13.58 -9.51
C SER A 413 -4.10 -14.61 -8.55
N LEU A 414 -4.91 -14.11 -7.62
CA LEU A 414 -5.68 -14.91 -6.67
C LEU A 414 -7.13 -14.43 -6.69
N GLN A 415 -8.04 -15.29 -7.12
CA GLN A 415 -9.47 -15.03 -7.02
C GLN A 415 -10.03 -15.69 -5.76
N VAL A 416 -10.83 -14.92 -5.02
CA VAL A 416 -11.37 -15.32 -3.73
C VAL A 416 -12.88 -15.16 -3.74
N TYR A 417 -13.58 -16.18 -3.27
CA TYR A 417 -15.03 -16.18 -3.07
C TYR A 417 -15.36 -16.25 -1.58
N GLY A 418 -16.39 -15.50 -1.17
CA GLY A 418 -16.79 -15.44 0.23
C GLY A 418 -17.70 -14.26 0.57
N ASP A 419 -18.65 -14.48 1.49
CA ASP A 419 -19.44 -13.40 2.12
C ASP A 419 -19.23 -13.38 3.64
N GLY A 420 -18.14 -12.73 4.05
CA GLY A 420 -17.74 -12.64 5.46
C GLY A 420 -16.99 -13.86 5.99
N ALA A 421 -16.72 -14.87 5.16
CA ALA A 421 -15.74 -15.91 5.40
C ALA A 421 -15.18 -16.33 4.02
N ILE A 422 -14.00 -16.97 4.00
CA ILE A 422 -13.37 -17.41 2.75
C ILE A 422 -13.88 -18.80 2.38
N ASP A 423 -14.61 -18.90 1.28
CA ASP A 423 -15.23 -20.15 0.83
C ASP A 423 -14.34 -20.90 -0.16
N SER A 424 -13.76 -20.17 -1.12
CA SER A 424 -12.92 -20.75 -2.17
C SER A 424 -11.84 -19.79 -2.67
N LEU A 425 -10.71 -20.36 -3.05
CA LEU A 425 -9.53 -19.69 -3.57
C LEU A 425 -9.15 -20.31 -4.92
N THR A 426 -8.92 -19.48 -5.92
CA THR A 426 -8.39 -19.90 -7.24
C THR A 426 -7.09 -19.16 -7.52
N PHE A 427 -6.00 -19.91 -7.53
CA PHE A 427 -4.64 -19.46 -7.83
C PHE A 427 -4.37 -19.57 -9.33
N THR A 428 -3.87 -18.49 -9.94
CA THR A 428 -3.43 -18.50 -11.34
C THR A 428 -1.93 -18.18 -11.40
N PHE A 429 -1.14 -19.12 -11.92
CA PHE A 429 0.32 -19.04 -11.96
C PHE A 429 0.84 -18.51 -13.30
N ALA A 430 2.10 -18.10 -13.31
CA ALA A 430 2.76 -17.58 -14.49
C ALA A 430 2.92 -18.61 -15.61
N ASP A 431 3.02 -19.89 -15.25
CA ASP A 431 3.09 -21.05 -16.14
C ASP A 431 1.71 -21.55 -16.61
N GLU A 432 0.67 -20.72 -16.47
CA GLU A 432 -0.72 -21.00 -16.85
C GLU A 432 -1.42 -22.10 -16.00
N ARG A 433 -0.77 -22.62 -14.96
CA ARG A 433 -1.45 -23.51 -14.01
C ARG A 433 -2.52 -22.74 -13.25
N VAL A 434 -3.65 -23.41 -13.04
CA VAL A 434 -4.74 -22.93 -12.19
C VAL A 434 -5.02 -23.98 -11.13
N VAL A 435 -5.05 -23.57 -9.88
CA VAL A 435 -5.34 -24.45 -8.74
C VAL A 435 -6.47 -23.84 -7.93
N THR A 436 -7.48 -24.63 -7.60
CA THR A 436 -8.62 -24.17 -6.78
C THR A 436 -8.69 -24.97 -5.50
N CYS A 437 -8.94 -24.28 -4.39
CA CYS A 437 -9.15 -24.86 -3.07
C CYS A 437 -10.48 -24.35 -2.49
N GLY A 438 -11.17 -25.20 -1.71
CA GLY A 438 -12.48 -24.87 -1.14
C GLY A 438 -13.64 -24.98 -2.13
N GLU A 439 -14.85 -24.73 -1.64
CA GLU A 439 -16.08 -24.85 -2.42
C GLU A 439 -16.79 -23.50 -2.50
N LYS A 440 -17.25 -23.12 -3.70
CA LYS A 440 -17.92 -21.84 -3.91
C LYS A 440 -19.30 -21.83 -3.26
N GLY A 441 -19.40 -21.20 -2.08
CA GLY A 441 -20.66 -20.97 -1.36
C GLY A 441 -21.37 -19.64 -1.68
N SER A 442 -20.62 -18.66 -2.22
CA SER A 442 -21.09 -17.31 -2.50
C SER A 442 -20.65 -16.81 -3.89
N GLU A 443 -21.38 -15.86 -4.45
CA GLU A 443 -21.00 -15.13 -5.68
C GLU A 443 -20.15 -13.87 -5.38
N VAL A 444 -20.13 -13.42 -4.13
CA VAL A 444 -19.27 -12.30 -3.69
C VAL A 444 -17.82 -12.73 -3.86
N ASN A 445 -17.07 -11.95 -4.63
CA ASN A 445 -15.68 -12.28 -4.95
C ASN A 445 -14.80 -11.06 -5.13
N THR A 446 -13.50 -11.28 -4.97
CA THR A 446 -12.43 -10.32 -5.26
C THR A 446 -11.36 -11.01 -6.08
N VAL A 447 -10.82 -10.32 -7.08
CA VAL A 447 -9.66 -10.77 -7.86
C VAL A 447 -8.47 -9.92 -7.46
N PHE A 448 -7.54 -10.53 -6.73
CA PHE A 448 -6.27 -9.91 -6.39
C PHE A 448 -5.31 -10.00 -7.56
N GLU A 449 -5.10 -8.87 -8.21
CA GLU A 449 -4.17 -8.72 -9.33
C GLU A 449 -3.67 -7.27 -9.39
N LEU A 450 -2.36 -7.11 -9.60
CA LEU A 450 -1.75 -5.81 -9.85
C LEU A 450 -0.94 -5.86 -11.15
N ASP A 451 -1.14 -4.88 -12.03
CA ASP A 451 -0.50 -4.84 -13.34
C ASP A 451 1.04 -4.95 -13.23
N LYS A 452 1.64 -5.80 -14.06
CA LYS A 452 3.09 -6.12 -14.07
C LYS A 452 3.64 -6.66 -12.75
N HIS A 453 2.79 -7.02 -11.81
CA HIS A 453 3.17 -7.55 -10.50
C HIS A 453 2.83 -9.02 -10.40
N HIS A 454 3.47 -9.68 -9.43
CA HIS A 454 3.08 -11.00 -8.96
C HIS A 454 2.87 -10.94 -7.45
N ILE A 455 2.06 -11.88 -6.94
CA ILE A 455 1.81 -12.04 -5.52
C ILE A 455 3.03 -12.70 -4.88
N VAL A 456 3.51 -12.10 -3.77
CA VAL A 456 4.72 -12.53 -3.03
C VAL A 456 4.45 -12.81 -1.56
N SER A 457 3.26 -12.50 -1.06
CA SER A 457 2.75 -13.04 0.19
C SER A 457 1.24 -13.06 0.17
N ILE A 458 0.66 -13.97 0.96
CA ILE A 458 -0.75 -14.00 1.30
C ILE A 458 -0.84 -13.81 2.82
N PHE A 459 -1.83 -13.06 3.29
CA PHE A 459 -2.19 -13.02 4.70
C PHE A 459 -3.62 -13.50 4.86
N LEU A 460 -3.87 -14.30 5.88
CA LEU A 460 -5.15 -14.93 6.17
C LEU A 460 -5.33 -14.97 7.68
N ALA A 461 -6.49 -14.52 8.15
CA ALA A 461 -6.82 -14.53 9.56
C ALA A 461 -8.04 -15.40 9.87
N THR A 462 -7.92 -16.25 10.89
CA THR A 462 -9.00 -17.12 11.43
C THR A 462 -9.42 -16.69 12.83
N ASP A 463 -9.10 -15.46 13.23
CA ASP A 463 -9.32 -14.92 14.58
C ASP A 463 -10.79 -14.55 14.86
N ASN A 464 -11.71 -14.93 13.96
CA ASN A 464 -13.13 -14.87 14.23
C ASN A 464 -13.67 -16.25 14.62
N TRP A 465 -13.79 -16.49 15.93
CA TRP A 465 -14.27 -17.77 16.48
C TRP A 465 -15.67 -18.16 15.97
N SER A 466 -16.51 -17.18 15.57
CA SER A 466 -17.88 -17.44 15.06
C SER A 466 -17.89 -18.23 13.75
N LEU A 467 -16.75 -18.29 13.06
CA LEU A 467 -16.57 -18.99 11.80
C LEU A 467 -16.07 -20.43 11.98
N GLY A 468 -15.99 -20.93 13.22
CA GLY A 468 -15.64 -22.33 13.48
C GLY A 468 -14.26 -22.74 12.95
N GLY A 469 -13.32 -21.79 12.86
CA GLY A 469 -11.98 -22.01 12.33
C GLY A 469 -11.81 -21.65 10.84
N GLN A 470 -12.88 -21.35 10.11
CA GLN A 470 -12.78 -20.83 8.74
C GLN A 470 -12.12 -19.44 8.73
N ALA A 471 -11.38 -19.14 7.67
CA ALA A 471 -10.76 -17.84 7.47
C ALA A 471 -11.80 -16.73 7.37
N ALA A 472 -11.62 -15.68 8.15
CA ALA A 472 -12.49 -14.50 8.16
C ALA A 472 -12.13 -13.51 7.05
N ASN A 473 -10.84 -13.45 6.69
CA ASN A 473 -10.34 -12.56 5.66
C ASN A 473 -9.10 -13.10 4.97
N ILE A 474 -8.79 -12.45 3.85
CA ILE A 474 -7.57 -12.66 3.08
C ILE A 474 -7.15 -11.37 2.38
N CYS A 475 -5.85 -11.17 2.25
CA CYS A 475 -5.24 -10.12 1.46
C CYS A 475 -3.87 -10.59 0.94
N VAL A 476 -3.27 -9.85 0.00
CA VAL A 476 -2.02 -10.23 -0.64
C VAL A 476 -1.03 -9.08 -0.69
N ALA A 477 0.25 -9.44 -0.77
CA ALA A 477 1.34 -8.53 -1.07
C ALA A 477 1.85 -8.76 -2.49
N TYR A 478 2.27 -7.69 -3.16
CA TYR A 478 2.71 -7.66 -4.55
C TYR A 478 4.15 -7.15 -4.68
N ARG A 479 4.87 -7.65 -5.69
CA ARG A 479 6.16 -7.13 -6.14
C ARG A 479 6.20 -7.03 -7.67
N LEU A 480 6.95 -6.05 -8.18
CA LEU A 480 7.18 -5.88 -9.62
C LEU A 480 7.85 -7.14 -10.18
N LYS A 481 7.36 -7.64 -11.32
CA LYS A 481 8.01 -8.74 -12.05
C LYS A 481 9.37 -8.27 -12.56
N GLU A 482 10.39 -9.10 -12.37
CA GLU A 482 11.67 -8.88 -13.05
C GLU A 482 11.44 -8.97 -14.57
N LYS A 483 12.17 -8.18 -15.36
CA LYS A 483 12.16 -8.36 -16.81
C LYS A 483 12.76 -9.75 -17.08
N GLU A 484 12.01 -10.60 -17.77
CA GLU A 484 12.59 -11.82 -18.34
C GLU A 484 13.75 -11.40 -19.24
N SER A 485 14.89 -12.05 -19.06
CA SER A 485 16.03 -11.87 -19.95
C SER A 485 15.69 -12.63 -21.23
N ASP A 486 15.33 -11.91 -22.29
CA ASP A 486 15.17 -12.50 -23.62
C ASP A 486 16.48 -13.14 -24.13
#